data_AF-A0A918FCR9-F1
#
_entry.id   AF-A0A918FCR9-F1
#
_cell.length_a   1.000
_cell.length_b   1.000
_cell.length_c   1.000
_cell.angle_alpha   90.00
_cell.angle_beta   90.00
_cell.angle_gamma   90.00
#
_symmetry.space_group_name_H-M   'P 1'
#
loop_
_entity.id
_entity.type
_entity.pdbx_description
1 polymer ?
#
loop_
_entity_poly.entity_id
_entity_poly.type
_entity_poly.pdbx_seq_one_letter_code
_entity_poly.pdbx_strand_id
1 'polypeptide(L)'
;MSGQAVALLSALHAAGVHVALGAAGNTLELTGKRPPAALLDEVRASKAALLEVLAPKTGDMLPWEDVPDVAPSLPAVLAPDPLPDHLARLVSAAKAGTLPGGPVKLASGIAPELGVYVLAWAECWPRDRAHVLRRLEEAHAVTVGV
;
A
#
# COMPACT_ATOMS: atom_id res chain seq x y z
N MET A 1 -5.12 -26.64 3.06
CA MET A 1 -4.43 -26.33 4.33
C MET A 1 -4.16 -24.81 4.48
N SER A 2 -5.04 -23.95 3.95
CA SER A 2 -4.77 -22.52 3.77
C SER A 2 -5.22 -21.64 4.97
N GLY A 3 -6.09 -22.16 5.84
CA GLY A 3 -6.65 -21.40 6.96
C GLY A 3 -5.66 -21.11 8.09
N GLN A 4 -4.68 -22.01 8.32
CA GLN A 4 -3.68 -21.84 9.37
C GLN A 4 -2.68 -20.72 9.03
N ALA A 5 -2.29 -20.58 7.76
CA ALA A 5 -1.42 -19.52 7.29
C ALA A 5 -2.07 -18.13 7.43
N VAL A 6 -3.36 -18.01 7.12
CA VAL A 6 -4.13 -16.75 7.28
C VAL A 6 -4.33 -16.40 8.76
N ALA A 7 -4.59 -17.39 9.62
CA ALA A 7 -4.68 -17.18 11.06
C ALA A 7 -3.34 -16.71 11.66
N LEU A 8 -2.22 -17.26 11.18
CA LEU A 8 -0.88 -16.87 11.63
C LEU A 8 -0.52 -15.43 11.20
N LEU A 9 -0.84 -15.04 9.97
CA LEU A 9 -0.69 -13.66 9.51
C LEU A 9 -1.52 -12.68 10.35
N SER A 10 -2.74 -13.08 10.72
CA SER A 10 -3.61 -12.29 11.59
C SER A 10 -3.04 -12.14 13.00
N ALA A 11 -2.46 -13.21 13.56
CA ALA A 11 -1.82 -13.18 14.87
C ALA A 11 -0.54 -12.31 14.89
N LEU A 12 0.27 -12.38 13.83
CA LEU A 12 1.45 -11.52 13.66
C LEU A 12 1.06 -10.05 13.54
N HIS A 13 0.01 -9.77 12.76
CA HIS A 13 -0.50 -8.40 12.61
C HIS A 13 -1.04 -7.85 13.94
N ALA A 14 -1.79 -8.65 14.71
CA ALA A 14 -2.26 -8.28 16.04
C ALA A 14 -1.09 -8.02 17.03
N ALA A 15 0.04 -8.69 16.83
CA ALA A 15 1.28 -8.46 17.58
C ALA A 15 2.09 -7.24 17.07
N GLY A 16 1.63 -6.55 16.03
CA GLY A 16 2.33 -5.41 15.42
C GLY A 16 3.52 -5.81 14.54
N VAL A 17 3.49 -7.03 13.99
CA VAL A 17 4.48 -7.59 13.06
C VAL A 17 3.84 -7.68 11.68
N HIS A 18 4.42 -6.98 10.72
CA HIS A 18 4.00 -7.01 9.33
C HIS A 18 4.85 -8.01 8.55
N VAL A 19 4.18 -8.90 7.83
CA VAL A 19 4.83 -9.91 6.97
C VAL A 19 4.65 -9.50 5.51
N ALA A 20 5.76 -9.33 4.80
CA ALA A 20 5.77 -9.04 3.36
C ALA A 20 6.59 -10.09 2.60
N LEU A 21 6.34 -10.24 1.30
CA LEU A 21 7.25 -10.97 0.42
C LEU A 21 8.45 -10.08 0.09
N GLY A 22 9.65 -10.61 0.31
CA GLY A 22 10.87 -9.98 -0.17
C GLY A 22 10.91 -9.96 -1.70
N ALA A 23 11.71 -9.05 -2.26
CA ALA A 23 11.75 -8.75 -3.70
C ALA A 23 11.96 -9.96 -4.63
N ALA A 24 12.54 -11.05 -4.12
CA ALA A 24 12.76 -12.29 -4.87
C ALA A 24 11.59 -13.30 -4.81
N GLY A 25 10.49 -12.98 -4.12
CA GLY A 25 9.30 -13.84 -4.04
C GLY A 25 9.46 -15.12 -3.21
N ASN A 26 10.63 -15.36 -2.61
CA ASN A 26 10.96 -16.60 -1.87
C ASN A 26 11.40 -16.36 -0.41
N THR A 27 11.35 -15.10 0.01
CA THR A 27 11.72 -14.63 1.35
C THR A 27 10.53 -13.93 1.98
N LEU A 28 10.31 -14.17 3.27
CA LEU A 28 9.34 -13.44 4.07
C LEU A 28 10.10 -12.37 4.86
N GLU A 29 9.76 -11.11 4.62
CA GLU A 29 10.28 -9.96 5.35
C GLU A 29 9.33 -9.65 6.50
N LEU A 30 9.83 -9.78 7.73
CA LEU A 30 9.12 -9.43 8.95
C LEU A 30 9.56 -8.03 9.36
N THR A 31 8.63 -7.07 9.33
CA THR A 31 8.87 -5.67 9.69
C THR A 31 7.98 -5.27 10.86
N GLY A 32 8.41 -4.30 11.69
CA GLY A 32 7.67 -3.86 12.87
C GLY A 32 8.30 -4.32 14.20
N LYS A 33 7.47 -4.66 15.19
CA LYS A 33 7.95 -5.08 16.53
C LYS A 33 8.67 -6.42 16.45
N ARG A 34 9.57 -6.69 17.41
CA ARG A 34 10.30 -7.96 17.48
C ARG A 34 9.30 -9.11 17.68
N PRO A 35 9.18 -10.07 16.74
CA PRO A 35 8.23 -11.16 16.88
C PRO A 35 8.59 -12.07 18.07
N PRO A 36 7.59 -12.56 18.83
CA PRO A 36 7.78 -13.61 19.82
C PRO A 36 8.38 -14.87 19.20
N ALA A 37 9.29 -15.55 19.91
CA ALA A 37 9.98 -16.74 19.42
C ALA A 37 9.01 -17.85 18.96
N ALA A 38 7.92 -18.07 19.71
CA ALA A 38 6.88 -19.03 19.36
C ALA A 38 6.22 -18.74 17.99
N LEU A 39 5.95 -17.46 17.68
CA LEU A 39 5.38 -17.06 16.39
C LEU A 39 6.40 -17.18 15.24
N LEU A 40 7.69 -16.95 15.52
CA LEU A 40 8.76 -17.16 14.55
C LEU A 40 8.90 -18.64 14.15
N ASP A 41 8.80 -19.55 15.12
CA ASP A 41 8.84 -21.00 14.86
C ASP A 41 7.65 -21.46 14.03
N GLU A 42 6.44 -20.93 14.32
CA GLU A 42 5.24 -21.21 13.53
C GLU A 42 5.32 -20.64 12.10
N VAL A 43 5.91 -19.45 11.92
CA VAL A 43 6.17 -18.85 10.59
C VAL A 43 7.16 -19.70 9.81
N ARG A 44 8.21 -20.20 10.48
CA ARG A 44 9.21 -21.05 9.84
C ARG A 44 8.62 -22.41 9.45
N ALA A 45 7.80 -23.01 10.32
CA ALA A 45 7.09 -24.25 10.04
C ALA A 45 6.06 -24.10 8.91
N SER A 46 5.38 -22.95 8.84
CA SER A 46 4.33 -22.66 7.86
C SER A 46 4.83 -21.87 6.65
N LYS A 47 6.16 -21.71 6.48
CA LYS A 47 6.76 -20.84 5.45
C LYS A 47 6.26 -21.17 4.04
N ALA A 48 6.19 -22.46 3.68
CA ALA A 48 5.74 -22.88 2.35
C ALA A 48 4.28 -22.48 2.09
N ALA A 49 3.39 -22.71 3.07
CA ALA A 49 1.99 -22.32 2.96
C ALA A 49 1.81 -20.79 2.96
N LEU A 50 2.64 -20.05 3.70
CA LEU A 50 2.65 -18.58 3.67
C LEU A 50 3.12 -18.05 2.32
N LEU A 51 4.14 -18.66 1.72
CA LEU A 51 4.59 -18.31 0.37
C LEU A 51 3.50 -18.62 -0.67
N GLU A 52 2.76 -19.73 -0.55
CA GLU A 52 1.64 -20.00 -1.47
C GLU A 52 0.48 -19.00 -1.33
N VAL A 53 0.18 -18.57 -0.10
CA VAL A 53 -0.88 -17.57 0.17
C VAL A 53 -0.46 -16.17 -0.27
N LEU A 54 0.82 -15.83 -0.14
CA LEU A 54 1.35 -14.52 -0.49
C LEU A 54 1.82 -14.43 -1.95
N ALA A 55 2.16 -15.56 -2.58
CA ALA A 55 2.62 -15.58 -3.96
C ALA A 55 1.53 -14.97 -4.86
N PRO A 56 1.89 -14.01 -5.73
CA PRO A 56 0.98 -13.59 -6.78
C PRO A 56 0.64 -14.84 -7.58
N LYS A 57 -0.65 -15.08 -7.78
CA LYS A 57 -1.18 -16.24 -8.50
C LYS A 57 -0.80 -16.09 -9.97
N THR A 58 0.45 -16.37 -10.30
CA THR A 58 0.99 -16.28 -11.67
C THR A 58 0.44 -17.45 -12.46
N GLY A 59 -0.70 -17.21 -13.07
CA GLY A 59 -1.42 -18.17 -13.88
C GLY A 59 -2.51 -17.48 -14.67
N ASP A 60 -2.19 -16.34 -15.29
CA ASP A 60 -2.83 -15.94 -16.55
C ASP A 60 -1.96 -14.86 -17.21
N MET A 61 -1.13 -15.33 -18.14
CA MET A 61 -0.41 -14.48 -19.06
C MET A 61 -0.88 -14.87 -20.44
N LEU A 62 -1.78 -14.08 -21.04
CA LEU A 62 -2.03 -13.87 -22.48
C LEU A 62 -3.14 -12.77 -22.61
N PRO A 63 -3.32 -12.09 -23.75
CA PRO A 63 -2.40 -11.16 -24.40
C PRO A 63 -3.09 -9.79 -24.68
N TRP A 64 -2.47 -8.68 -24.28
CA TRP A 64 -2.57 -7.27 -24.79
C TRP A 64 -3.83 -6.64 -25.44
N GLU A 65 -5.02 -7.22 -25.56
CA GLU A 65 -6.21 -6.54 -26.12
C GLU A 65 -7.50 -6.80 -25.33
N ASP A 66 -8.13 -5.69 -24.91
CA ASP A 66 -9.58 -5.54 -24.64
C ASP A 66 -10.28 -6.56 -23.71
N VAL A 67 -10.24 -6.36 -22.38
CA VAL A 67 -11.17 -7.02 -21.44
C VAL A 67 -11.49 -6.08 -20.25
N PRO A 68 -12.77 -5.94 -19.83
CA PRO A 68 -13.16 -5.09 -18.69
C PRO A 68 -12.48 -5.52 -17.39
N ASP A 69 -12.10 -4.50 -16.63
CA ASP A 69 -11.47 -4.49 -15.31
C ASP A 69 -12.11 -5.49 -14.32
N VAL A 70 -11.63 -6.74 -14.35
CA VAL A 70 -11.88 -7.72 -13.29
C VAL A 70 -10.52 -8.20 -12.80
N ALA A 71 -9.84 -7.32 -12.06
CA ALA A 71 -8.73 -7.73 -11.23
C ALA A 71 -9.22 -8.80 -10.22
N PRO A 72 -8.54 -9.95 -10.07
CA PRO A 72 -8.93 -10.94 -9.08
C PRO A 72 -8.85 -10.29 -7.70
N SER A 73 -9.99 -10.21 -7.02
CA SER A 73 -10.11 -9.65 -5.69
C SER A 73 -9.22 -10.43 -4.73
N LEU A 74 -8.05 -9.87 -4.43
CA LEU A 74 -7.28 -10.25 -3.25
C LEU A 74 -8.23 -10.21 -2.05
N PRO A 75 -8.09 -11.15 -1.09
CA PRO A 75 -8.86 -11.04 0.15
C PRO A 75 -8.64 -9.65 0.73
N ALA A 76 -9.72 -8.89 0.90
CA ALA A 76 -9.76 -7.48 1.32
C ALA A 76 -9.13 -7.19 2.69
N VAL A 77 -8.46 -8.18 3.28
CA VAL A 77 -7.83 -8.19 4.60
C VAL A 77 -6.35 -7.77 4.53
N LEU A 78 -5.74 -7.73 3.34
CA LEU A 78 -4.31 -7.39 3.16
C LEU A 78 -4.05 -6.19 2.23
N ALA A 79 -5.09 -5.57 1.66
CA ALA A 79 -4.89 -4.31 0.97
C ALA A 79 -4.53 -3.24 2.01
N PRO A 80 -3.44 -2.47 1.84
CA PRO A 80 -3.27 -1.27 2.64
C PRO A 80 -4.53 -0.44 2.45
N ASP A 81 -5.15 0.01 3.55
CA ASP A 81 -6.38 0.80 3.49
C ASP A 81 -6.30 1.79 2.33
N PRO A 82 -7.30 1.83 1.44
CA PRO A 82 -7.26 2.72 0.30
C PRO A 82 -7.15 4.16 0.80
N LEU A 83 -6.45 5.01 0.05
CA LEU A 83 -6.54 6.44 0.27
C LEU A 83 -8.02 6.86 0.20
N PRO A 84 -8.47 7.79 1.05
CA PRO A 84 -9.79 8.39 0.91
C PRO A 84 -10.03 8.88 -0.53
N ASP A 85 -11.23 8.66 -1.08
CA ASP A 85 -11.54 8.85 -2.50
C ASP A 85 -11.14 10.22 -3.05
N HIS A 86 -11.29 11.28 -2.26
CA HIS A 86 -10.93 12.63 -2.66
C HIS A 86 -9.42 12.82 -2.81
N LEU A 87 -8.61 12.17 -1.97
CA LEU A 87 -7.15 12.17 -2.08
C LEU A 87 -6.69 11.22 -3.20
N ALA A 88 -7.39 10.10 -3.41
CA ALA A 88 -7.15 9.24 -4.56
C ALA A 88 -7.38 10.00 -5.89
N ARG A 89 -8.45 10.81 -5.97
CA ARG A 89 -8.70 11.72 -7.11
C ARG A 89 -7.59 12.76 -7.27
N LEU A 90 -7.09 13.34 -6.18
CA LEU A 90 -5.96 14.28 -6.22
C LEU A 90 -4.69 13.62 -6.80
N VAL A 91 -4.36 12.40 -6.35
CA VAL A 91 -3.22 11.63 -6.87
C VAL A 91 -3.41 11.30 -8.36
N SER A 92 -4.61 10.90 -8.77
CA SER A 92 -4.92 10.68 -10.19
C SER A 92 -4.77 11.96 -11.02
N ALA A 93 -5.21 13.10 -10.51
CA ALA A 93 -5.05 14.40 -11.16
C ALA A 93 -3.56 14.80 -11.28
N ALA A 94 -2.76 14.49 -10.27
CA ALA A 94 -1.30 14.69 -10.29
C ALA A 94 -0.62 13.80 -11.34
N LYS A 95 -0.98 12.51 -11.41
CA LYS A 95 -0.47 11.58 -12.44
C LYS A 95 -0.84 12.01 -13.85
N ALA A 96 -2.03 12.57 -14.02
CA ALA A 96 -2.52 13.10 -15.29
C ALA A 96 -1.91 14.47 -15.66
N GLY A 97 -1.13 15.10 -14.78
CA GLY A 97 -0.59 16.44 -15.01
C GLY A 97 -1.65 17.53 -15.07
N THR A 98 -2.80 17.31 -14.43
CA THR A 98 -3.96 18.23 -14.47
C THR A 98 -4.02 19.17 -13.26
N LEU A 99 -3.09 19.03 -12.31
CA LEU A 99 -2.96 19.95 -11.19
C LEU A 99 -2.37 21.30 -11.63
N PRO A 100 -2.66 22.39 -10.89
CA PRO A 100 -2.07 23.69 -11.15
C PRO A 100 -0.54 23.59 -11.13
N GLY A 101 0.09 24.01 -12.22
CA GLY A 101 1.55 24.13 -12.30
C GLY A 101 2.06 25.34 -11.52
N GLY A 102 3.32 25.26 -11.09
CA GLY A 102 4.02 26.33 -10.39
C GLY A 102 3.90 26.26 -8.86
N PRO A 103 4.54 27.21 -8.15
CA PRO A 103 4.65 27.16 -6.71
C PRO A 103 3.31 27.45 -6.02
N VAL A 104 2.93 26.57 -5.10
CA VAL A 104 1.69 26.65 -4.32
C VAL A 104 2.03 26.79 -2.84
N LYS A 105 1.37 27.73 -2.16
CA LYS A 105 1.51 27.92 -0.72
C LYS A 105 0.61 26.92 0.01
N LEU A 106 1.22 25.99 0.74
CA LEU A 106 0.59 25.06 1.66
C LEU A 106 0.75 25.56 3.10
N ALA A 107 0.01 24.96 4.05
CA ALA A 107 0.20 25.23 5.48
C ALA A 107 1.62 24.86 5.95
N SER A 108 2.23 23.86 5.30
CA SER A 108 3.57 23.37 5.60
C SER A 108 4.73 24.09 4.93
N GLY A 109 4.44 25.05 4.05
CA GLY A 109 5.45 25.78 3.29
C GLY A 109 5.07 25.92 1.83
N ILE A 110 6.06 26.18 0.99
CA ILE A 110 5.85 26.33 -0.45
C ILE A 110 6.16 24.99 -1.12
N ALA A 111 5.16 24.42 -1.79
CA ALA A 111 5.37 23.31 -2.73
C ALA A 111 5.72 23.92 -4.09
N PRO A 112 6.94 23.74 -4.62
CA PRO A 112 7.35 24.36 -5.88
C PRO A 112 6.59 23.80 -7.08
N GLU A 113 6.12 22.56 -6.97
CA GLU A 113 5.29 21.89 -7.97
C GLU A 113 4.34 20.95 -7.21
N LEU A 114 3.03 21.19 -7.36
CA LEU A 114 2.01 20.52 -6.55
C LEU A 114 1.82 19.05 -6.95
N GLY A 115 1.94 18.73 -8.24
CA GLY A 115 1.86 17.36 -8.74
C GLY A 115 2.95 16.46 -8.16
N VAL A 116 4.21 16.88 -8.26
CA VAL A 116 5.39 16.21 -7.71
C VAL A 116 5.25 16.05 -6.19
N TYR A 117 4.78 17.08 -5.50
CA TYR A 117 4.52 17.01 -4.06
C TYR A 117 3.49 15.92 -3.73
N VAL A 118 2.34 15.91 -4.40
CA VAL A 118 1.27 14.92 -4.21
C VAL A 118 1.78 13.50 -4.50
N LEU A 119 2.52 13.31 -5.60
CA LEU A 119 3.06 12.01 -5.99
C LEU A 119 4.08 11.49 -4.96
N ALA A 120 5.01 12.35 -4.52
CA ALA A 120 6.03 11.97 -3.54
C ALA A 120 5.42 11.50 -2.20
N TRP A 121 4.34 12.15 -1.76
CA TRP A 121 3.64 11.71 -0.55
C TRP A 121 2.79 10.46 -0.77
N ALA A 122 2.15 10.31 -1.94
CA ALA A 122 1.39 9.12 -2.28
C ALA A 122 2.27 7.85 -2.34
N GLU A 123 3.51 7.98 -2.82
CA GLU A 123 4.51 6.89 -2.82
C GLU A 123 4.89 6.42 -1.40
N CYS A 124 4.75 7.29 -0.41
CA CYS A 124 5.02 6.97 0.99
C CYS A 124 3.84 6.26 1.68
N TRP A 125 2.68 6.11 1.02
CA TRP A 125 1.53 5.40 1.58
C TRP A 125 1.78 3.88 1.63
N PRO A 126 1.42 3.17 2.73
CA PRO A 126 0.85 3.63 3.99
C PRO A 126 1.86 3.80 5.13
N ARG A 127 3.16 3.99 4.84
CA ARG A 127 4.26 3.91 5.82
C ARG A 127 4.10 4.86 7.02
N ASP A 128 3.56 6.07 6.81
CA ASP A 128 3.17 7.02 7.86
C ASP A 128 1.80 7.63 7.53
N ARG A 129 0.74 6.87 7.83
CA ARG A 129 -0.62 7.20 7.38
C ARG A 129 -1.06 8.61 7.81
N ALA A 130 -0.89 8.95 9.08
CA ALA A 130 -1.36 10.23 9.61
C ALA A 130 -0.61 11.40 8.98
N HIS A 131 0.70 11.27 8.79
CA HIS A 131 1.48 12.33 8.16
C HIS A 131 1.17 12.47 6.67
N VAL A 132 1.09 11.34 5.95
CA VAL A 132 0.77 11.32 4.51
C VAL A 132 -0.61 11.90 4.26
N LEU A 133 -1.63 11.50 5.04
CA LEU A 133 -2.99 12.06 4.90
C LEU A 133 -2.99 13.56 5.11
N ARG A 134 -2.39 14.06 6.19
CA ARG A 134 -2.32 15.50 6.46
C ARG A 134 -1.66 16.27 5.31
N ARG A 135 -0.60 15.73 4.71
CA ARG A 135 0.11 16.36 3.58
C ARG A 135 -0.74 16.39 2.31
N LEU A 136 -1.43 15.30 2.02
CA LEU A 136 -2.33 15.21 0.87
C LEU A 136 -3.59 16.06 1.08
N GLU A 137 -4.09 16.18 2.31
CA GLU A 137 -5.21 17.06 2.66
C GLU A 137 -4.85 18.54 2.52
N GLU A 138 -3.64 18.95 2.95
CA GLU A 138 -3.12 20.30 2.71
C GLU A 138 -3.09 20.61 1.20
N ALA A 139 -2.59 19.67 0.39
CA ALA A 139 -2.57 19.81 -1.06
C ALA A 139 -3.99 19.86 -1.65
N HIS A 140 -4.90 19.02 -1.15
CA HIS A 140 -6.28 18.99 -1.61
C HIS A 140 -7.01 20.30 -1.34
N ALA A 141 -6.88 20.86 -0.14
CA ALA A 141 -7.54 22.11 0.25
C ALA A 141 -7.22 23.26 -0.72
N VAL A 142 -5.97 23.34 -1.19
CA VAL A 142 -5.57 24.37 -2.14
C VAL A 142 -6.08 24.10 -3.55
N THR A 143 -6.25 22.84 -3.95
CA THR A 143 -6.85 22.50 -5.25
C THR A 143 -8.35 22.80 -5.33
N VAL A 144 -9.07 22.73 -4.22
CA VAL A 144 -10.52 23.01 -4.18
C VAL A 144 -10.86 24.46 -3.83
N GLY A 145 -9.85 25.30 -3.55
CA GLY A 145 -10.02 26.74 -3.35
C GLY A 145 -10.75 27.13 -2.07
N VAL A 146 -10.48 26.43 -0.96
CA VAL A 146 -11.02 26.77 0.38
C VAL A 146 -10.11 27.76 1.10
#